data_AF-A0A3R7TRN3-F1
#
_entry.id   AF-A0A3R7TRN3-F1
#
_cell.length_a   1.000
_cell.length_b   1.000
_cell.length_c   1.000
_cell.angle_alpha   90.00
_cell.angle_beta   90.00
_cell.angle_gamma   90.00
#
_symmetry.space_group_name_H-M   'P 1'
#
loop_
_entity.id
_entity.type
_entity.pdbx_description
1 polymer ?
#
loop_
_entity_poly.entity_id
_entity_poly.type
_entity_poly.pdbx_seq_one_letter_code
_entity_poly.pdbx_strand_id
1 'polypeptide(L)'
;MKLFLLVFFSSIQLINIQLSKENSRFIKKNIHSAWDIQLKKFVSNEGKVNYKDWKNEMAGLESYINNLKRFIPNQKWSKNEILSYWINAYNALTVNLILKNYPIKSIKNIEKPWDKKIFKLNNISYSLNDIEHKILRKMDEPRIHFAINCASLSCPKLLNQAFTSNRLENQLKSVTDDFINNQEKNKITSEVAKISKIFKWFSSDFGSRKELIEFINMHSKLIINNSTKIYFLSYDWSLNE
;
A
#
# COMPACT_ATOMS: atom_id res chain seq x y z
N MET A 1 -31.64 43.26 -25.00
CA MET A 1 -30.83 42.19 -25.65
C MET A 1 -29.47 41.92 -24.99
N LYS A 2 -28.81 42.89 -24.33
CA LYS A 2 -27.50 42.66 -23.66
C LYS A 2 -27.55 41.81 -22.36
N LEU A 3 -28.68 41.78 -21.65
CA LEU A 3 -28.79 41.05 -20.37
C LEU A 3 -28.96 39.52 -20.54
N PHE A 4 -29.52 39.07 -21.66
CA PHE A 4 -29.74 37.64 -21.94
C PHE A 4 -28.46 36.91 -22.40
N LEU A 5 -27.51 37.61 -23.03
CA LEU A 5 -26.24 37.03 -23.46
C LEU A 5 -25.28 36.72 -22.29
N LEU A 6 -25.27 37.55 -21.24
CA LEU A 6 -24.40 37.35 -20.06
C LEU A 6 -24.77 36.09 -19.25
N VAL A 7 -26.06 35.77 -19.15
CA VAL A 7 -26.54 34.57 -18.43
C VAL A 7 -26.12 33.29 -19.16
N PHE A 8 -26.17 33.28 -20.50
CA PHE A 8 -25.77 32.12 -21.31
C PHE A 8 -24.26 31.82 -21.26
N PHE A 9 -23.40 32.84 -21.23
CA PHE A 9 -21.96 32.62 -21.09
C PHE A 9 -21.58 32.05 -19.70
N SER A 10 -22.26 32.52 -18.64
CA SER A 10 -22.01 32.01 -17.29
C SER A 10 -22.43 30.54 -17.10
N SER A 11 -23.53 30.10 -17.73
CA SER A 11 -24.04 28.72 -17.61
C SER A 11 -23.14 27.72 -18.36
N ILE A 12 -22.64 28.07 -19.55
CA ILE A 12 -21.70 27.24 -20.31
C ILE A 12 -20.38 27.07 -19.56
N GLN A 13 -19.87 28.12 -18.92
CA GLN A 13 -18.63 28.06 -18.13
C GLN A 13 -18.80 27.18 -16.87
N LEU A 14 -19.95 27.25 -16.19
CA LEU A 14 -20.28 26.37 -15.06
C LEU A 14 -20.38 24.89 -15.48
N ILE A 15 -21.03 24.60 -16.61
CA ILE A 15 -21.14 23.24 -17.17
C ILE A 15 -19.76 22.67 -17.50
N ASN A 16 -18.90 23.44 -18.17
CA ASN A 16 -17.53 23.00 -18.48
C ASN A 16 -16.69 22.75 -17.22
N ILE A 17 -16.85 23.58 -16.19
CA ILE A 17 -16.18 23.36 -14.89
C ILE A 17 -16.69 22.07 -14.24
N GLN A 18 -18.00 21.79 -14.28
CA GLN A 18 -18.57 20.58 -13.68
C GLN A 18 -18.13 19.31 -14.42
N LEU A 19 -18.15 19.31 -15.76
CA LEU A 19 -17.64 18.22 -16.59
C LEU A 19 -16.14 17.96 -16.33
N SER A 20 -15.33 19.02 -16.20
CA SER A 20 -13.90 18.87 -15.89
C SER A 20 -13.65 18.25 -14.51
N LYS A 21 -14.46 18.59 -13.50
CA LYS A 21 -14.41 18.01 -12.15
C LYS A 21 -14.84 16.55 -12.15
N GLU A 22 -15.90 16.19 -12.85
CA GLU A 22 -16.37 14.80 -12.97
C GLU A 22 -15.35 13.94 -13.71
N ASN A 23 -14.78 14.44 -14.81
CA ASN A 23 -13.76 13.72 -15.56
C ASN A 23 -12.47 13.53 -14.74
N SER A 24 -12.04 14.57 -14.00
CA SER A 24 -10.93 14.45 -13.05
C SER A 24 -11.21 13.41 -11.96
N ARG A 25 -12.42 13.39 -11.41
CA ARG A 25 -12.83 12.40 -10.38
C ARG A 25 -12.88 10.98 -10.95
N PHE A 26 -13.38 10.82 -12.18
CA PHE A 26 -13.43 9.54 -12.88
C PHE A 26 -12.04 8.98 -13.17
N ILE A 27 -11.14 9.83 -13.68
CA ILE A 27 -9.75 9.46 -13.96
C ILE A 27 -9.02 9.06 -12.67
N LYS A 28 -9.18 9.83 -11.58
CA LYS A 28 -8.62 9.48 -10.26
C LYS A 28 -9.10 8.12 -9.76
N LYS A 29 -10.38 7.78 -9.97
CA LYS A 29 -10.95 6.48 -9.57
C LYS A 29 -10.35 5.30 -10.36
N ASN A 30 -9.75 5.56 -11.52
CA ASN A 30 -9.29 4.54 -12.46
C ASN A 30 -7.75 4.47 -12.60
N ILE A 31 -6.97 5.30 -11.90
CA ILE A 31 -5.50 5.30 -12.07
C ILE A 31 -4.84 3.94 -11.72
N HIS A 32 -5.50 3.14 -10.88
CA HIS A 32 -4.98 1.87 -10.38
C HIS A 32 -5.51 0.63 -11.14
N SER A 33 -6.33 0.78 -12.18
CA SER A 33 -6.88 -0.38 -12.92
C SER A 33 -5.80 -1.23 -13.59
N ALA A 34 -4.80 -0.59 -14.18
CA ALA A 34 -3.66 -1.30 -14.77
C ALA A 34 -2.91 -2.13 -13.71
N TRP A 35 -2.77 -1.61 -12.48
CA TRP A 35 -2.17 -2.34 -11.37
C TRP A 35 -3.04 -3.52 -10.91
N ASP A 36 -4.34 -3.30 -10.80
CA ASP A 36 -5.32 -4.32 -10.42
C ASP A 36 -5.31 -5.51 -11.39
N ILE A 37 -5.21 -5.24 -12.70
CA ILE A 37 -5.09 -6.28 -13.73
C ILE A 37 -3.82 -7.11 -13.53
N GLN A 38 -2.68 -6.47 -13.27
CA GLN A 38 -1.42 -7.17 -13.06
C GLN A 38 -1.46 -8.01 -11.77
N LEU A 39 -1.98 -7.45 -10.68
CA LEU A 39 -2.14 -8.15 -9.41
C LEU A 39 -3.00 -9.41 -9.57
N LYS A 40 -4.16 -9.30 -10.22
CA LYS A 40 -5.04 -10.46 -10.47
C LYS A 40 -4.40 -11.53 -11.33
N LYS A 41 -3.49 -11.14 -12.23
CA LYS A 41 -2.79 -12.07 -13.11
C LYS A 41 -1.65 -12.82 -12.40
N PHE A 42 -0.91 -12.15 -11.54
CA PHE A 42 0.36 -12.68 -11.00
C PHE A 42 0.40 -12.89 -9.48
N VAL A 43 -0.66 -12.55 -8.76
CA VAL A 43 -0.73 -12.68 -7.31
C VAL A 43 -1.91 -13.57 -6.91
N SER A 44 -1.63 -14.64 -6.16
CA SER A 44 -2.66 -15.56 -5.67
C SER A 44 -3.54 -14.90 -4.59
N ASN A 45 -4.64 -15.56 -4.22
CA ASN A 45 -5.51 -15.09 -3.14
C ASN A 45 -4.80 -15.07 -1.77
N GLU A 46 -3.79 -15.93 -1.60
CA GLU A 46 -2.92 -16.03 -0.43
C GLU A 46 -1.79 -14.98 -0.46
N GLY A 47 -1.65 -14.23 -1.56
CA GLY A 47 -0.63 -13.20 -1.74
C GLY A 47 0.75 -13.71 -2.18
N LYS A 48 0.81 -14.93 -2.73
CA LYS A 48 2.01 -15.46 -3.38
C LYS A 48 2.17 -14.84 -4.76
N VAL A 49 3.38 -14.43 -5.10
CA VAL A 49 3.70 -13.69 -6.32
C VAL A 49 4.43 -14.60 -7.30
N ASN A 50 3.86 -14.79 -8.49
CA ASN A 50 4.50 -15.53 -9.56
C ASN A 50 5.55 -14.66 -10.27
N TYR A 51 6.69 -14.41 -9.61
CA TYR A 51 7.77 -13.59 -10.17
C TYR A 51 8.35 -14.20 -11.46
N LYS A 52 8.40 -15.53 -11.54
CA LYS A 52 8.91 -16.25 -12.71
C LYS A 52 8.14 -15.91 -13.98
N ASP A 53 6.80 -15.96 -13.95
CA ASP A 53 5.99 -15.65 -15.12
C ASP A 53 5.87 -14.13 -15.32
N TRP A 54 5.74 -13.36 -14.23
CA TRP A 54 5.64 -11.90 -14.32
C TRP A 54 6.90 -11.27 -14.91
N LYS A 55 8.07 -11.89 -14.73
CA LYS A 55 9.32 -11.46 -15.36
C LYS A 55 9.24 -11.40 -16.88
N ASN A 56 8.43 -12.27 -17.50
CA ASN A 56 8.27 -12.34 -18.94
C ASN A 56 7.21 -11.35 -19.47
N GLU A 57 6.48 -10.66 -18.58
CA GLU A 57 5.33 -9.80 -18.93
C GLU A 57 5.35 -8.46 -18.17
N MET A 58 6.54 -7.87 -18.01
CA MET A 58 6.74 -6.65 -17.22
C MET A 58 6.06 -5.39 -17.77
N ALA A 59 5.68 -5.38 -19.06
CA ALA A 59 5.18 -4.19 -19.73
C ALA A 59 3.94 -3.57 -19.04
N GLY A 60 3.05 -4.39 -18.50
CA GLY A 60 1.85 -3.92 -17.79
C GLY A 60 2.20 -3.19 -16.49
N LEU A 61 3.13 -3.73 -15.72
CA LEU A 61 3.64 -3.11 -14.48
C LEU A 61 4.38 -1.80 -14.78
N GLU A 62 5.27 -1.79 -15.78
CA GLU A 62 6.01 -0.59 -16.15
C GLU A 62 5.09 0.52 -16.67
N SER A 63 4.06 0.15 -17.44
CA SER A 63 3.00 1.07 -17.86
C SER A 63 2.29 1.69 -16.66
N TYR A 64 1.90 0.89 -15.66
CA TYR A 64 1.30 1.40 -14.44
C TYR A 64 2.22 2.37 -13.67
N ILE A 65 3.49 2.02 -13.47
CA ILE A 65 4.47 2.89 -12.79
C ILE A 65 4.64 4.21 -13.56
N ASN A 66 4.66 4.16 -14.89
CA ASN A 66 4.70 5.37 -15.72
C ASN A 66 3.41 6.19 -15.62
N ASN A 67 2.25 5.55 -15.46
CA ASN A 67 0.99 6.23 -15.25
C ASN A 67 0.97 7.00 -13.92
N LEU A 68 1.51 6.43 -12.84
CA LEU A 68 1.64 7.13 -11.55
C LEU A 68 2.37 8.48 -11.69
N LYS A 69 3.40 8.55 -12.55
CA LYS A 69 4.14 9.80 -12.80
C LYS A 69 3.28 10.93 -13.38
N ARG A 70 2.16 10.60 -14.02
CA ARG A 70 1.22 11.56 -14.61
C ARG A 70 0.18 12.07 -13.60
N PHE A 71 -0.03 11.34 -12.51
CA PHE A 71 -1.07 11.60 -11.51
C PHE A 71 -0.49 11.80 -10.12
N ILE A 72 0.33 12.85 -9.97
CA ILE A 72 1.01 13.16 -8.70
C ILE A 72 -0.02 13.67 -7.67
N PRO A 73 -0.09 13.08 -6.46
CA PRO A 73 -0.95 13.56 -5.39
C PRO A 73 -0.66 15.03 -5.05
N ASN A 74 -1.70 15.80 -4.77
CA ASN A 74 -1.59 17.20 -4.38
C ASN A 74 -2.55 17.51 -3.23
N GLN A 75 -2.48 18.73 -2.70
CA GLN A 75 -3.26 19.15 -1.53
C GLN A 75 -4.79 19.07 -1.70
N LYS A 76 -5.31 18.98 -2.93
CA LYS A 76 -6.75 18.82 -3.20
C LYS A 76 -7.21 17.36 -3.11
N TRP A 77 -6.29 16.42 -2.93
CA TRP A 77 -6.62 15.00 -2.76
C TRP A 77 -7.00 14.74 -1.31
N SER A 78 -8.00 13.88 -1.12
CA SER A 78 -8.35 13.37 0.20
C SER A 78 -7.25 12.48 0.77
N LYS A 79 -7.23 12.31 2.09
CA LYS A 79 -6.31 11.37 2.78
C LYS A 79 -6.32 9.99 2.13
N ASN A 80 -7.51 9.47 1.78
CA ASN A 80 -7.65 8.13 1.20
C ASN A 80 -7.12 8.05 -0.23
N GLU A 81 -7.26 9.11 -1.04
CA GLU A 81 -6.65 9.14 -2.37
C GLU A 81 -5.11 9.17 -2.29
N ILE A 82 -4.55 9.90 -1.32
CA ILE A 82 -3.10 9.97 -1.11
C ILE A 82 -2.56 8.63 -0.60
N LEU A 83 -3.22 8.03 0.41
CA LEU A 83 -2.84 6.72 0.94
C LEU A 83 -2.91 5.63 -0.13
N SER A 84 -4.02 5.53 -0.87
CA SER A 84 -4.15 4.50 -1.91
C SER A 84 -3.08 4.65 -2.99
N TYR A 85 -2.75 5.89 -3.37
CA TYR A 85 -1.68 6.15 -4.32
C TYR A 85 -0.33 5.63 -3.82
N TRP A 86 0.08 6.02 -2.62
CA TRP A 86 1.42 5.69 -2.12
C TRP A 86 1.57 4.24 -1.69
N ILE A 87 0.51 3.60 -1.18
CA ILE A 87 0.51 2.15 -0.90
C ILE A 87 0.71 1.37 -2.20
N ASN A 88 -0.08 1.68 -3.24
CA ASN A 88 0.07 0.98 -4.52
C ASN A 88 1.42 1.30 -5.21
N ALA A 89 1.91 2.54 -5.09
CA ALA A 89 3.22 2.92 -5.62
C ALA A 89 4.33 2.11 -4.94
N TYR A 90 4.34 2.02 -3.60
CA TYR A 90 5.31 1.21 -2.87
C TYR A 90 5.28 -0.25 -3.34
N ASN A 91 4.10 -0.87 -3.37
CA ASN A 91 3.96 -2.28 -3.75
C ASN A 91 4.42 -2.55 -5.20
N ALA A 92 4.00 -1.71 -6.15
CA ALA A 92 4.40 -1.87 -7.55
C ALA A 92 5.91 -1.65 -7.74
N LEU A 93 6.51 -0.69 -7.03
CA LEU A 93 7.95 -0.43 -7.08
C LEU A 93 8.76 -1.56 -6.44
N THR A 94 8.28 -2.14 -5.34
CA THR A 94 8.90 -3.32 -4.73
C THR A 94 8.87 -4.50 -5.70
N VAL A 95 7.71 -4.83 -6.29
CA VAL A 95 7.61 -5.91 -7.28
C VAL A 95 8.53 -5.64 -8.48
N ASN A 96 8.50 -4.42 -9.03
CA ASN A 96 9.37 -4.05 -10.13
C ASN A 96 10.87 -4.18 -9.77
N LEU A 97 11.25 -3.84 -8.54
CA LEU A 97 12.62 -4.02 -8.05
C LEU A 97 13.00 -5.50 -8.01
N ILE A 98 12.12 -6.39 -7.52
CA ILE A 98 12.36 -7.84 -7.53
C ILE A 98 12.49 -8.34 -8.97
N LEU A 99 11.55 -8.02 -9.85
CA LEU A 99 11.55 -8.47 -11.25
C LEU A 99 12.80 -7.99 -12.01
N LYS A 100 13.33 -6.81 -11.71
CA LYS A 100 14.58 -6.33 -12.32
C LYS A 100 15.82 -7.09 -11.87
N ASN A 101 15.77 -7.78 -10.74
CA ASN A 101 16.88 -8.56 -10.19
C ASN A 101 16.60 -10.07 -10.18
N TYR A 102 15.44 -10.52 -10.65
CA TYR A 102 15.05 -11.93 -10.64
C TYR A 102 15.94 -12.74 -11.61
N PRO A 103 16.40 -13.96 -11.25
CA PRO A 103 16.08 -14.70 -10.02
C PRO A 103 16.96 -14.31 -8.81
N ILE A 104 16.32 -14.05 -7.67
CA ILE A 104 16.96 -13.82 -6.36
C ILE A 104 16.16 -14.55 -5.29
N LYS A 105 16.81 -14.92 -4.18
CA LYS A 105 16.14 -15.60 -3.06
C LYS A 105 15.50 -14.64 -2.06
N SER A 106 15.98 -13.40 -2.01
CA SER A 106 15.53 -12.40 -1.05
C SER A 106 15.76 -11.00 -1.59
N ILE A 107 14.86 -10.07 -1.27
CA ILE A 107 15.09 -8.64 -1.50
C ILE A 107 16.41 -8.16 -0.88
N LYS A 108 16.85 -8.78 0.23
CA LYS A 108 18.12 -8.46 0.90
C LYS A 108 19.37 -8.79 0.08
N ASN A 109 19.24 -9.58 -0.99
CA ASN A 109 20.35 -9.85 -1.90
C ASN A 109 20.59 -8.71 -2.90
N ILE A 110 19.67 -7.75 -2.99
CA ILE A 110 19.86 -6.52 -3.76
C ILE A 110 20.60 -5.53 -2.86
N GLU A 111 21.64 -4.87 -3.37
CA GLU A 111 22.37 -3.86 -2.60
C GLU A 111 21.47 -2.68 -2.23
N LYS A 112 21.35 -2.35 -0.93
CA LYS A 112 20.60 -1.20 -0.39
C LYS A 112 19.20 -1.05 -1.03
N PRO A 113 18.35 -2.09 -1.03
CA PRO A 113 17.17 -2.13 -1.89
C PRO A 113 16.14 -1.04 -1.54
N TRP A 114 16.08 -0.65 -0.27
CA TRP A 114 15.16 0.38 0.21
C TRP A 114 15.66 1.81 0.02
N ASP A 115 16.97 2.02 -0.23
CA ASP A 115 17.58 3.34 -0.40
C ASP A 115 17.79 3.73 -1.86
N LYS A 116 17.67 2.76 -2.79
CA LYS A 116 17.78 3.04 -4.23
C LYS A 116 16.68 4.02 -4.67
N LYS A 117 17.09 5.08 -5.37
CA LYS A 117 16.20 6.07 -5.99
C LYS A 117 15.59 5.51 -7.27
N ILE A 118 14.49 4.78 -7.13
CA ILE A 118 13.85 3.99 -8.20
C ILE A 118 12.63 4.66 -8.82
N PHE A 119 12.11 5.74 -8.22
CA PHE A 119 10.91 6.39 -8.69
C PHE A 119 11.05 7.91 -8.72
N LYS A 120 10.97 8.50 -9.90
CA LYS A 120 11.12 9.95 -10.10
C LYS A 120 9.76 10.57 -10.42
N LEU A 121 9.36 11.55 -9.61
CA LEU A 121 8.20 12.42 -9.85
C LEU A 121 8.70 13.85 -9.97
N ASN A 122 8.48 14.47 -11.13
CA ASN A 122 9.06 15.78 -11.46
C ASN A 122 10.59 15.79 -11.19
N ASN A 123 11.06 16.68 -10.33
CA ASN A 123 12.48 16.81 -9.95
C ASN A 123 12.85 16.05 -8.66
N ILE A 124 11.93 15.26 -8.10
CA ILE A 124 12.16 14.53 -6.84
C ILE A 124 12.28 13.03 -7.14
N SER A 125 13.35 12.43 -6.64
CA SER A 125 13.57 10.98 -6.71
C SER A 125 13.31 10.34 -5.35
N TYR A 126 12.48 9.30 -5.36
CA TYR A 126 12.03 8.54 -4.21
C TYR A 126 12.64 7.14 -4.21
N SER A 127 13.05 6.68 -3.04
CA SER A 127 13.28 5.29 -2.71
C SER A 127 12.07 4.68 -2.00
N LEU A 128 12.08 3.37 -1.77
CA LEU A 128 11.05 2.71 -0.96
C LEU A 128 11.03 3.29 0.47
N ASN A 129 12.21 3.53 1.07
CA ASN A 129 12.32 4.19 2.37
C ASN A 129 11.73 5.60 2.38
N ASP A 130 11.90 6.39 1.31
CA ASP A 130 11.26 7.72 1.24
C ASP A 130 9.73 7.60 1.25
N ILE A 131 9.17 6.67 0.47
CA ILE A 131 7.73 6.45 0.40
C ILE A 131 7.18 6.00 1.76
N GLU A 132 7.83 5.03 2.40
CA GLU A 132 7.37 4.50 3.68
C GLU A 132 7.58 5.52 4.82
N HIS A 133 8.81 5.97 5.05
CA HIS A 133 9.16 6.73 6.25
C HIS A 133 8.85 8.22 6.17
N LYS A 134 8.93 8.83 4.97
CA LYS A 134 8.75 10.28 4.82
C LYS A 134 7.36 10.65 4.36
N ILE A 135 6.60 9.70 3.80
CA ILE A 135 5.24 9.93 3.32
C ILE A 135 4.25 9.10 4.13
N LEU A 136 4.17 7.78 3.93
CA LEU A 136 3.10 6.94 4.49
C LEU A 136 3.04 6.99 6.02
N ARG A 137 4.17 6.82 6.70
CA ARG A 137 4.25 6.85 8.16
C ARG A 137 3.92 8.22 8.76
N LYS A 138 3.94 9.30 7.97
CA LYS A 138 3.57 10.67 8.40
C LYS A 138 2.08 10.96 8.22
N MET A 139 1.30 9.98 7.77
CA MET A 139 -0.15 10.12 7.58
C MET A 139 -0.97 9.58 8.76
N ASP A 140 -0.33 9.20 9.86
CA ASP A 140 -0.98 8.68 11.07
C ASP A 140 -1.98 7.56 10.75
N GLU A 141 -1.50 6.54 10.05
CA GLU A 141 -2.28 5.37 9.64
C GLU A 141 -1.46 4.09 9.87
N PRO A 142 -1.53 3.47 11.07
CA PRO A 142 -0.71 2.30 11.40
C PRO A 142 -1.02 1.08 10.52
N ARG A 143 -2.21 1.01 9.91
CA ARG A 143 -2.60 -0.11 9.04
C ARG A 143 -1.79 -0.16 7.72
N ILE A 144 -1.05 0.90 7.37
CA ILE A 144 -0.15 0.88 6.21
C ILE A 144 0.88 -0.25 6.28
N HIS A 145 1.34 -0.61 7.49
CA HIS A 145 2.30 -1.70 7.72
C HIS A 145 1.80 -3.08 7.31
N PHE A 146 0.48 -3.24 7.12
CA PHE A 146 -0.16 -4.47 6.64
C PHE A 146 -0.61 -4.35 5.18
N ALA A 147 -0.54 -3.16 4.60
CA ALA A 147 -0.94 -2.85 3.24
C ALA A 147 0.25 -2.76 2.26
N ILE A 148 1.46 -2.53 2.77
CA ILE A 148 2.69 -2.54 1.99
C ILE A 148 3.45 -3.87 2.15
N ASN A 149 3.94 -4.40 1.03
CA ASN A 149 4.63 -5.69 0.96
C ASN A 149 6.09 -5.46 0.53
N CYS A 150 7.00 -6.00 1.33
CA CYS A 150 8.45 -5.92 1.17
C CYS A 150 9.04 -7.12 0.41
N ALA A 151 8.21 -7.88 -0.31
CA ALA A 151 8.52 -9.10 -1.04
C ALA A 151 9.10 -10.26 -0.22
N SER A 152 8.88 -10.31 1.09
CA SER A 152 9.34 -11.42 1.93
C SER A 152 8.21 -12.33 2.40
N LEU A 153 8.52 -13.60 2.69
CA LEU A 153 7.56 -14.57 3.19
C LEU A 153 6.91 -14.14 4.51
N SER A 154 7.63 -13.48 5.41
CA SER A 154 7.06 -12.96 6.67
C SER A 154 6.36 -11.60 6.55
N CYS A 155 6.34 -10.99 5.36
CA CYS A 155 5.62 -9.74 5.14
C CYS A 155 4.10 -9.99 5.15
N PRO A 156 3.28 -8.95 5.30
CA PRO A 156 1.85 -9.03 5.02
C PRO A 156 1.62 -9.47 3.58
N LYS A 157 0.49 -10.14 3.31
CA LYS A 157 0.18 -10.60 1.95
C LYS A 157 0.13 -9.41 0.98
N LEU A 158 0.71 -9.58 -0.21
CA LEU A 158 0.41 -8.66 -1.30
C LEU A 158 -1.03 -8.92 -1.75
N LEU A 159 -1.89 -7.92 -1.60
CA LEU A 159 -3.30 -8.04 -1.99
C LEU A 159 -3.39 -8.20 -3.51
N ASN A 160 -4.14 -9.18 -4.01
CA ASN A 160 -4.34 -9.42 -5.44
C ASN A 160 -5.34 -8.44 -6.11
N GLN A 161 -5.53 -7.27 -5.51
CA GLN A 161 -6.31 -6.17 -6.04
C GLN A 161 -5.67 -4.85 -5.60
N ALA A 162 -5.81 -3.81 -6.40
CA ALA A 162 -5.26 -2.51 -6.06
C ALA A 162 -6.04 -1.85 -4.90
N PHE A 163 -5.34 -1.05 -4.09
CA PHE A 163 -6.00 -0.18 -3.12
C PHE A 163 -6.70 0.98 -3.85
N THR A 164 -7.92 1.32 -3.45
CA THR A 164 -8.69 2.40 -4.09
C THR A 164 -9.30 3.31 -3.02
N SER A 165 -9.33 4.62 -3.25
CA SER A 165 -9.74 5.60 -2.24
C SER A 165 -11.13 5.34 -1.65
N ASN A 166 -12.07 4.87 -2.46
CA ASN A 166 -13.45 4.56 -2.05
C ASN A 166 -13.59 3.24 -1.28
N ARG A 167 -12.61 2.35 -1.35
CA ARG A 167 -12.60 1.06 -0.61
C ARG A 167 -11.51 1.00 0.45
N LEU A 168 -10.67 2.03 0.56
CA LEU A 168 -9.43 2.00 1.31
C LEU A 168 -9.65 1.57 2.76
N GLU A 169 -10.63 2.12 3.46
CA GLU A 169 -10.90 1.76 4.87
C GLU A 169 -11.19 0.26 5.03
N ASN A 170 -12.06 -0.28 4.18
CA ASN A 170 -12.40 -1.70 4.21
C ASN A 170 -11.21 -2.57 3.82
N GLN A 171 -10.39 -2.13 2.85
CA GLN A 171 -9.19 -2.85 2.43
C GLN A 171 -8.14 -2.86 3.53
N LEU A 172 -7.86 -1.71 4.17
CA LEU A 172 -6.94 -1.59 5.29
C LEU A 172 -7.37 -2.43 6.48
N LYS A 173 -8.66 -2.39 6.84
CA LYS A 173 -9.21 -3.25 7.90
C LYS A 173 -9.02 -4.72 7.54
N SER A 174 -9.40 -5.13 6.34
CA SER A 174 -9.30 -6.54 5.90
C SER A 174 -7.87 -7.06 5.94
N VAL A 175 -6.88 -6.32 5.39
CA VAL A 175 -5.49 -6.80 5.41
C VAL A 175 -4.90 -6.83 6.82
N THR A 176 -5.36 -5.94 7.70
CA THR A 176 -4.93 -5.89 9.11
C THR A 176 -5.51 -7.06 9.90
N ASP A 177 -6.83 -7.30 9.78
CA ASP A 177 -7.52 -8.44 10.39
C ASP A 177 -6.87 -9.75 9.91
N ASP A 178 -6.67 -9.90 8.61
CA ASP A 178 -6.06 -11.10 8.02
C ASP A 178 -4.64 -11.33 8.55
N PHE A 179 -3.83 -10.28 8.66
CA PHE A 179 -2.46 -10.39 9.16
C PHE A 179 -2.42 -10.79 10.63
N ILE A 180 -3.15 -10.06 11.49
CA ILE A 180 -3.16 -10.29 12.94
C ILE A 180 -3.65 -11.69 13.29
N ASN A 181 -4.61 -12.21 12.53
CA ASN A 181 -5.18 -13.54 12.77
C ASN A 181 -4.47 -14.69 12.00
N ASN A 182 -3.41 -14.40 11.25
CA ASN A 182 -2.65 -15.43 10.56
C ASN A 182 -1.71 -16.17 11.54
N GLN A 183 -1.95 -17.47 11.75
CA GLN A 183 -1.21 -18.30 12.71
C GLN A 183 0.28 -18.51 12.36
N GLU A 184 0.66 -18.34 11.09
CA GLU A 184 2.06 -18.36 10.67
C GLU A 184 2.79 -17.06 11.02
N LYS A 185 2.06 -15.93 11.07
CA LYS A 185 2.62 -14.60 11.33
C LYS A 185 2.48 -14.18 12.79
N ASN A 186 1.48 -14.69 13.50
CA ASN A 186 1.13 -14.33 14.86
C ASN A 186 0.52 -15.53 15.59
N LYS A 187 1.01 -15.86 16.78
CA LYS A 187 0.45 -16.88 17.68
C LYS A 187 -0.01 -16.19 18.95
N ILE A 188 -1.30 -15.91 19.03
CA ILE A 188 -1.90 -15.10 20.10
C ILE A 188 -2.69 -16.03 21.04
N THR A 189 -2.41 -15.96 22.34
CA THR A 189 -3.24 -16.46 23.43
C THR A 189 -3.43 -15.38 24.49
N SER A 190 -4.31 -15.59 25.47
CA SER A 190 -4.52 -14.68 26.60
C SER A 190 -3.24 -14.44 27.42
N GLU A 191 -2.40 -15.45 27.58
CA GLU A 191 -1.19 -15.41 28.42
C GLU A 191 0.05 -14.97 27.62
N VAL A 192 0.17 -15.42 26.37
CA VAL A 192 1.36 -15.23 25.54
C VAL A 192 0.97 -14.88 24.10
N ALA A 193 1.47 -13.74 23.62
CA ALA A 193 1.36 -13.33 22.23
C ALA A 193 2.76 -13.34 21.56
N LYS A 194 2.98 -14.27 20.63
CA LYS A 194 4.16 -14.27 19.75
C LYS A 194 3.78 -13.62 18.43
N ILE A 195 4.14 -12.36 18.24
CA ILE A 195 3.70 -11.54 17.10
C ILE A 195 4.84 -11.21 16.14
N SER A 196 4.51 -10.74 14.95
CA SER A 196 5.51 -10.35 13.94
C SER A 196 6.47 -9.25 14.42
N LYS A 197 7.71 -9.24 13.90
CA LYS A 197 8.69 -8.17 14.13
C LYS A 197 8.24 -6.81 13.61
N ILE A 198 7.21 -6.72 12.77
CA ILE A 198 6.64 -5.44 12.32
C ILE A 198 6.26 -4.57 13.53
N PHE A 199 5.61 -5.16 14.55
CA PHE A 199 5.27 -4.45 15.79
C PHE A 199 6.49 -3.99 16.60
N LYS A 200 7.65 -4.64 16.41
CA LYS A 200 8.92 -4.22 17.03
C LYS A 200 9.57 -3.09 16.25
N TRP A 201 9.73 -3.27 14.93
CA TRP A 201 10.42 -2.33 14.04
C TRP A 201 9.70 -0.99 13.92
N PHE A 202 8.37 -1.01 13.94
CA PHE A 202 7.52 0.17 13.83
C PHE A 202 6.77 0.46 15.13
N SER A 203 7.36 0.12 16.28
CA SER A 203 6.75 0.31 17.60
C SER A 203 6.26 1.75 17.84
N SER A 204 6.96 2.76 17.33
CA SER A 204 6.55 4.16 17.41
C SER A 204 5.19 4.45 16.78
N ASP A 205 4.79 3.67 15.77
CA ASP A 205 3.57 3.89 15.00
C ASP A 205 2.36 3.20 15.65
N PHE A 206 2.60 2.30 16.61
CA PHE A 206 1.56 1.64 17.41
C PHE A 206 1.43 2.25 18.82
N GLY A 207 2.24 3.27 19.13
CA GLY A 207 2.21 3.98 20.41
C GLY A 207 2.77 3.18 21.58
N SER A 208 2.24 3.47 22.76
CA SER A 208 2.56 2.78 24.01
C SER A 208 2.13 1.30 23.97
N ARG A 209 2.60 0.52 24.95
CA ARG A 209 2.17 -0.87 25.12
C ARG A 209 0.65 -1.02 25.22
N LYS A 210 -0.02 -0.07 25.88
CA LYS A 210 -1.48 -0.07 26.04
C LYS A 210 -2.17 0.13 24.68
N GLU A 211 -1.73 1.12 23.92
CA GLU A 211 -2.26 1.41 22.58
C GLU A 211 -2.00 0.27 21.59
N LEU A 212 -0.83 -0.39 21.66
CA LEU A 212 -0.55 -1.60 20.88
C LEU A 212 -1.53 -2.73 21.20
N ILE A 213 -1.82 -2.97 22.49
CA ILE A 213 -2.78 -3.99 22.92
C ILE A 213 -4.19 -3.65 22.41
N GLU A 214 -4.61 -2.39 22.53
CA GLU A 214 -5.89 -1.91 22.01
C GLU A 214 -5.98 -2.11 20.49
N PHE A 215 -4.91 -1.78 19.76
CA PHE A 215 -4.81 -1.99 18.31
C PHE A 215 -4.94 -3.48 17.96
N ILE A 216 -4.21 -4.37 18.63
CA ILE A 216 -4.31 -5.82 18.39
C ILE A 216 -5.73 -6.31 18.68
N ASN A 217 -6.34 -5.91 19.79
CA ASN A 217 -7.68 -6.34 20.19
C ASN A 217 -8.79 -5.85 19.24
N MET A 218 -8.58 -4.72 18.55
CA MET A 218 -9.54 -4.22 17.55
C MET A 218 -9.65 -5.15 16.33
N HIS A 219 -8.61 -5.94 16.06
CA HIS A 219 -8.47 -6.72 14.83
C HIS A 219 -8.35 -8.23 15.09
N SER A 220 -7.94 -8.63 16.30
CA SER A 220 -7.76 -10.03 16.68
C SER A 220 -9.09 -10.69 17.06
N LYS A 221 -9.21 -11.98 16.72
CA LYS A 221 -10.30 -12.85 17.21
C LYS A 221 -10.15 -13.21 18.69
N LEU A 222 -8.98 -12.97 19.27
CA LEU A 222 -8.66 -13.25 20.67
C LEU A 222 -8.28 -11.95 21.37
N ILE A 223 -8.66 -11.82 22.64
CA ILE A 223 -8.36 -10.64 23.44
C ILE A 223 -7.09 -10.90 24.26
N ILE A 224 -6.15 -9.96 24.17
CA ILE A 224 -4.96 -9.88 25.03
C ILE A 224 -5.10 -8.71 26.01
N ASN A 225 -4.34 -8.76 27.10
CA ASN A 225 -4.37 -7.74 28.15
C ASN A 225 -2.96 -7.31 28.55
N ASN A 226 -2.85 -6.36 29.49
CA ASN A 226 -1.56 -5.82 29.91
C ASN A 226 -0.59 -6.86 30.49
N SER A 227 -1.11 -7.93 31.08
CA SER A 227 -0.32 -9.04 31.63
C SER A 227 0.16 -10.05 30.56
N THR A 228 -0.41 -10.03 29.36
CA THR A 228 -0.02 -10.91 28.26
C THR A 228 1.45 -10.70 27.89
N LYS A 229 2.27 -11.74 27.95
CA LYS A 229 3.69 -11.67 27.58
C LYS A 229 3.82 -11.56 26.06
N ILE A 230 4.51 -10.54 25.57
CA ILE A 230 4.70 -10.31 24.13
C ILE A 230 6.12 -10.73 23.73
N TYR A 231 6.20 -11.63 22.76
CA TYR A 231 7.45 -12.03 22.11
C TYR A 231 7.36 -11.74 20.61
N PHE A 232 8.51 -11.54 19.97
CA PHE A 232 8.58 -11.32 18.53
C PHE A 232 9.11 -12.55 17.81
N LEU A 233 8.37 -13.03 16.81
CA LEU A 233 8.76 -14.17 15.99
C LEU A 233 10.02 -13.87 15.15
N SER A 234 10.68 -14.91 14.63
CA SER A 234 11.70 -14.74 13.58
C SER A 234 11.05 -14.16 12.32
N TYR A 235 11.88 -13.59 11.43
CA TYR A 235 11.39 -12.98 10.19
C TYR A 235 12.12 -13.60 9.01
N ASP A 236 11.36 -14.32 8.20
CA ASP A 236 11.82 -14.98 7.00
C ASP A 236 11.81 -14.01 5.81
N TRP A 237 13.01 -13.78 5.28
CA TRP A 237 13.28 -12.86 4.17
C TRP A 237 13.29 -13.53 2.80
N SER A 238 13.00 -14.83 2.70
CA SER A 238 12.78 -15.51 1.43
C SER A 238 11.65 -14.84 0.64
N LEU A 239 11.69 -14.89 -0.69
CA LEU A 239 10.65 -14.29 -1.51
C LEU A 239 9.27 -14.90 -1.23
N ASN A 240 8.22 -14.08 -1.31
CA ASN A 240 6.83 -14.50 -1.18
C ASN A 240 6.28 -15.06 -2.51
N GLU A 241 6.91 -16.10 -3.05
CA GLU A 241 6.51 -16.78 -4.29
C GLU A 241 5.86 -18.17 -4.06
#